data_AF-A0A9D7YF56-F1
#
_entry.id   AF-A0A9D7YF56-F1
#
_cell.length_a   1.000
_cell.length_b   1.000
_cell.length_c   1.000
_cell.angle_alpha   90.00
_cell.angle_beta   90.00
_cell.angle_gamma   90.00
#
_symmetry.space_group_name_H-M   'P 1'
#
loop_
_entity.id
_entity.type
_entity.pdbx_description
1 polymer ?
#
loop_
_entity_poly.entity_id
_entity_poly.type
_entity_poly.pdbx_seq_one_letter_code
_entity_poly.pdbx_strand_id
1 'polypeptide(L)'
;MKQKLLLPAFLLLCISGFSQSILLEPTGTGQGIYSKRSSLYNFTVPTPLVLPDSGAGTRLMWIPDRSAFRVGSVSGTQWNNANIGHYSFAIGLDLKVTGLASGAVGMQNEASGAQSFAGGFSNYATGNQSLSFGILNNTSGSASIALGRSNLISAQGTNSVAIGQGNNAQFSNNYLIGKDNKGKNILEFAFGYENDVSADRSFSIGYFNNNSGVSSYNFGEANTSKTERAMNIGFDNQSAGIRALAIGYSNLPTGDYNVALGSGNKGAGSQGIAIGTVNKSNGNNSLSGGLGLVNNVFGATMLGTYNDSLTTDLIGGALSATAHDNNDPLLIIGNGTGNNARSNALTMYKNGKLGLGTDLPTQLLDVDGSARFRSVATDNANATFLTIETDGTIKKTNPAASDMRLKQNIAPLDNPIEKIMAMQGVSYEFKENPDQKRMGFIAQEVEKVYPEAVLELDSGMKGVRYDDLIPVLLEAIKSQQKQIEALEQKLTEINRLLKR
;
A
#
# COMPACT_ATOMS: atom_id res chain seq x y z
N MET A 1 15.01 -102.74 54.55
CA MET A 1 14.87 -103.38 53.21
C MET A 1 13.67 -102.78 52.52
N LYS A 2 13.59 -102.52 51.21
CA LYS A 2 14.53 -102.38 50.07
C LYS A 2 13.77 -101.45 49.10
N GLN A 3 14.27 -100.29 48.68
CA GLN A 3 15.05 -100.10 47.44
C GLN A 3 14.54 -100.87 46.20
N LYS A 4 13.85 -100.19 45.28
CA LYS A 4 14.20 -99.94 43.85
C LYS A 4 12.92 -99.52 43.07
N LEU A 5 12.83 -98.44 42.26
CA LEU A 5 13.70 -97.84 41.21
C LEU A 5 13.45 -98.43 39.81
N LEU A 6 12.76 -97.70 38.91
CA LEU A 6 13.29 -97.22 37.61
C LEU A 6 12.28 -96.44 36.72
N LEU A 7 12.84 -95.44 36.02
CA LEU A 7 12.33 -94.61 34.91
C LEU A 7 12.30 -95.39 33.57
N PRO A 8 11.98 -94.85 32.36
CA PRO A 8 11.92 -93.43 31.89
C PRO A 8 10.52 -93.06 31.29
N ALA A 9 10.26 -91.99 30.51
CA ALA A 9 11.11 -91.00 29.81
C ALA A 9 10.44 -89.61 29.66
N PHE A 10 11.13 -88.67 28.98
CA PHE A 10 10.67 -87.32 28.58
C PHE A 10 10.13 -87.29 27.14
N LEU A 11 9.21 -86.36 26.85
CA LEU A 11 9.52 -85.29 25.88
C LEU A 11 8.81 -83.98 26.27
N LEU A 12 9.55 -82.88 26.18
CA LEU A 12 9.13 -81.53 26.58
C LEU A 12 9.00 -80.66 25.33
N LEU A 13 7.92 -79.86 25.21
CA LEU A 13 7.96 -78.60 24.47
C LEU A 13 6.98 -77.59 25.11
N CYS A 14 7.45 -76.37 25.34
CA CYS A 14 6.71 -75.26 25.95
C CYS A 14 5.62 -74.73 24.98
N ILE A 15 4.63 -73.89 25.33
CA ILE A 15 4.58 -72.75 26.29
C ILE A 15 3.16 -72.65 26.91
N SER A 16 3.05 -72.11 28.13
CA SER A 16 1.81 -71.91 28.89
C SER A 16 1.11 -70.55 28.63
N GLY A 17 -0.22 -70.48 28.77
CA GLY A 17 -0.95 -69.20 28.85
C GLY A 17 -2.47 -69.29 28.67
N PHE A 18 -3.23 -69.04 29.74
CA PHE A 18 -4.70 -69.05 29.74
C PHE A 18 -5.33 -67.92 28.91
N SER A 19 -6.51 -68.20 28.34
CA SER A 19 -7.48 -67.17 27.91
C SER A 19 -8.86 -67.47 28.50
N GLN A 20 -9.46 -66.49 29.20
CA GLN A 20 -10.86 -66.51 29.64
C GLN A 20 -11.44 -65.09 29.51
N SER A 21 -12.60 -65.00 28.88
CA SER A 21 -13.33 -63.74 28.64
C SER A 21 -14.43 -63.54 29.69
N ILE A 22 -14.66 -62.29 30.10
CA ILE A 22 -15.78 -61.90 30.97
C ILE A 22 -16.97 -61.45 30.12
N LEU A 23 -18.18 -61.88 30.48
CA LEU A 23 -19.46 -61.47 29.88
C LEU A 23 -20.30 -60.73 30.94
N LEU A 24 -21.06 -59.71 30.54
CA LEU A 24 -21.84 -58.83 31.42
C LEU A 24 -23.28 -58.68 30.89
N GLU A 25 -24.28 -58.86 31.75
CA GLU A 25 -25.69 -58.56 31.45
C GLU A 25 -26.39 -57.89 32.67
N PRO A 26 -27.39 -57.01 32.47
CA PRO A 26 -27.96 -56.20 33.55
C PRO A 26 -29.34 -56.67 34.03
N THR A 27 -29.47 -57.02 35.30
CA THR A 27 -30.78 -57.13 35.97
C THR A 27 -30.74 -56.65 37.42
N GLY A 28 -31.60 -55.69 37.77
CA GLY A 28 -32.06 -55.46 39.15
C GLY A 28 -31.10 -54.72 40.09
N THR A 29 -31.37 -53.42 40.29
CA THR A 29 -31.15 -52.69 41.57
C THR A 29 -29.86 -52.97 42.36
N GLY A 30 -28.71 -52.81 41.69
CA GLY A 30 -27.50 -52.23 42.28
C GLY A 30 -26.75 -53.02 43.37
N GLN A 31 -25.94 -54.01 42.95
CA GLN A 31 -24.58 -54.23 43.47
C GLN A 31 -23.64 -54.65 42.30
N GLY A 32 -22.32 -54.61 42.52
CA GLY A 32 -21.30 -54.56 41.46
C GLY A 32 -20.90 -55.87 40.77
N ILE A 33 -19.70 -55.87 40.17
CA ILE A 33 -19.17 -56.89 39.26
C ILE A 33 -19.00 -58.27 39.93
N TYR A 34 -19.51 -59.34 39.30
CA TYR A 34 -19.31 -60.74 39.72
C TYR A 34 -18.73 -61.63 38.59
N SER A 35 -18.00 -62.69 38.98
CA SER A 35 -17.44 -63.71 38.07
C SER A 35 -18.19 -65.04 38.18
N LYS A 36 -18.53 -65.66 37.05
CA LYS A 36 -19.42 -66.84 36.97
C LYS A 36 -18.70 -68.19 37.17
N ARG A 37 -17.79 -68.29 38.15
CA ARG A 37 -17.37 -69.58 38.74
C ARG A 37 -17.65 -69.57 40.23
N SER A 38 -18.74 -70.24 40.60
CA SER A 38 -19.37 -70.24 41.92
C SER A 38 -18.66 -71.11 42.97
N SER A 39 -17.33 -71.04 43.03
CA SER A 39 -16.54 -71.78 44.02
C SER A 39 -15.28 -71.01 44.43
N LEU A 40 -15.33 -70.49 45.67
CA LEU A 40 -14.18 -70.06 46.48
C LEU A 40 -13.35 -68.88 45.92
N TYR A 41 -13.91 -67.67 46.01
CA TYR A 41 -13.18 -66.51 46.54
C TYR A 41 -14.15 -65.57 47.26
N ASN A 42 -14.26 -65.70 48.58
CA ASN A 42 -14.84 -64.64 49.41
C ASN A 42 -13.84 -63.47 49.42
N PHE A 43 -14.13 -62.43 48.63
CA PHE A 43 -13.55 -61.12 48.90
C PHE A 43 -14.25 -60.56 50.13
N THR A 44 -13.71 -60.86 51.32
CA THR A 44 -14.03 -60.14 52.55
C THR A 44 -13.49 -58.72 52.39
N VAL A 45 -14.30 -57.83 51.85
CA VAL A 45 -13.94 -56.42 51.72
C VAL A 45 -14.03 -55.79 53.12
N PRO A 46 -12.96 -55.19 53.68
CA PRO A 46 -13.03 -54.53 54.97
C PRO A 46 -14.11 -53.43 54.94
N THR A 47 -14.82 -53.25 56.05
CA THR A 47 -15.72 -52.11 56.26
C THR A 47 -15.13 -51.20 57.34
N PRO A 48 -14.81 -49.92 57.04
CA PRO A 48 -14.93 -49.26 55.74
C PRO A 48 -13.95 -49.80 54.70
N LEU A 49 -14.30 -49.64 53.42
CA LEU A 49 -13.51 -50.10 52.28
C LEU A 49 -12.25 -49.26 52.17
N VAL A 50 -11.17 -49.72 52.81
CA VAL A 50 -9.85 -49.07 52.75
C VAL A 50 -9.34 -49.18 51.32
N LEU A 51 -9.44 -48.08 50.58
CA LEU A 51 -8.75 -47.90 49.30
C LEU A 51 -7.25 -48.19 49.51
N PRO A 52 -6.55 -48.84 48.58
CA PRO A 52 -5.14 -49.16 48.77
C PRO A 52 -4.35 -47.88 49.10
N ASP A 53 -3.86 -47.78 50.35
CA ASP A 53 -3.47 -46.49 50.95
C ASP A 53 -2.37 -45.77 50.18
N SER A 54 -1.49 -46.52 49.51
CA SER A 54 -0.47 -45.97 48.63
C SER A 54 0.11 -47.05 47.69
N GLY A 55 0.91 -46.60 46.71
CA GLY A 55 1.95 -47.42 46.11
C GLY A 55 1.73 -47.84 44.65
N ALA A 56 2.84 -48.21 44.02
CA ALA A 56 2.90 -48.66 42.64
C ALA A 56 2.17 -50.01 42.43
N GLY A 57 1.73 -50.27 41.20
CA GLY A 57 1.19 -51.58 40.81
C GLY A 57 0.14 -51.52 39.71
N THR A 58 -0.14 -52.69 39.14
CA THR A 58 -1.19 -52.93 38.12
C THR A 58 -2.47 -53.41 38.79
N ARG A 59 -3.62 -52.79 38.49
CA ARG A 59 -4.91 -53.10 39.13
C ARG A 59 -6.11 -52.68 38.28
N LEU A 60 -7.23 -53.33 38.53
CA LEU A 60 -8.58 -52.90 38.16
C LEU A 60 -9.31 -52.52 39.45
N MET A 61 -9.92 -51.35 39.50
CA MET A 61 -10.66 -50.86 40.66
C MET A 61 -12.00 -50.28 40.20
N TRP A 62 -13.08 -50.76 40.80
CA TRP A 62 -14.35 -50.05 40.87
C TRP A 62 -14.49 -49.49 42.29
N ILE A 63 -14.85 -48.21 42.40
CA ILE A 63 -14.92 -47.47 43.67
C ILE A 63 -16.34 -46.93 43.82
N PRO A 64 -17.27 -47.67 44.47
CA PRO A 64 -18.69 -47.33 44.53
C PRO A 64 -18.97 -45.93 45.08
N ASP A 65 -18.37 -45.59 46.22
CA ASP A 65 -18.56 -44.33 46.96
C ASP A 65 -18.19 -43.08 46.15
N ARG A 66 -17.39 -43.26 45.09
CA ARG A 66 -17.02 -42.21 44.15
C ARG A 66 -17.56 -42.43 42.74
N SER A 67 -18.28 -43.52 42.49
CA SER A 67 -18.66 -43.98 41.15
C SER A 67 -17.48 -43.93 40.16
N ALA A 68 -16.29 -44.33 40.63
CA ALA A 68 -15.03 -44.14 39.91
C ALA A 68 -14.41 -45.46 39.44
N PHE A 69 -13.83 -45.45 38.25
CA PHE A 69 -13.25 -46.63 37.59
C PHE A 69 -11.75 -46.42 37.30
N ARG A 70 -10.91 -47.42 37.58
CA ARG A 70 -9.47 -47.40 37.29
C ARG A 70 -9.03 -48.74 36.69
N VAL A 71 -8.29 -48.73 35.58
CA VAL A 71 -7.69 -49.92 34.96
C VAL A 71 -6.30 -49.58 34.44
N GLY A 72 -5.33 -50.46 34.71
CA GLY A 72 -3.95 -50.31 34.24
C GLY A 72 -2.96 -50.25 35.40
N SER A 73 -1.91 -49.43 35.26
CA SER A 73 -0.74 -49.45 36.14
C SER A 73 -0.39 -48.06 36.64
N VAL A 74 0.19 -47.98 37.84
CA VAL A 74 0.78 -46.73 38.36
C VAL A 74 2.15 -46.98 39.00
N SER A 75 3.04 -46.00 38.91
CA SER A 75 4.41 -46.02 39.43
C SER A 75 4.56 -45.46 40.86
N GLY A 76 3.52 -44.81 41.40
CA GLY A 76 3.55 -44.17 42.70
C GLY A 76 2.16 -43.87 43.25
N THR A 77 1.90 -42.61 43.60
CA THR A 77 0.71 -42.18 44.35
C THR A 77 -0.48 -41.74 43.48
N GLN A 78 -0.43 -41.97 42.16
CA GLN A 78 -1.40 -41.43 41.20
C GLN A 78 -2.85 -41.87 41.49
N TRP A 79 -3.06 -43.06 42.08
CA TRP A 79 -4.38 -43.59 42.50
C TRP A 79 -4.56 -43.66 44.03
N ASN A 80 -3.84 -42.84 44.79
CA ASN A 80 -4.15 -42.66 46.22
C ASN A 80 -5.52 -41.98 46.39
N ASN A 81 -6.12 -42.12 47.57
CA ASN A 81 -7.45 -41.58 47.87
C ASN A 81 -7.61 -40.06 47.61
N ALA A 82 -6.55 -39.26 47.68
CA ALA A 82 -6.60 -37.83 47.34
C ALA A 82 -6.69 -37.55 45.83
N ASN A 83 -6.29 -38.51 44.98
CA ASN A 83 -6.13 -38.34 43.53
C ASN A 83 -7.24 -39.01 42.69
N ILE A 84 -8.42 -39.25 43.28
CA ILE A 84 -9.55 -39.94 42.64
C ILE A 84 -10.79 -39.05 42.68
N GLY A 85 -11.16 -38.43 41.56
CA GLY A 85 -12.38 -37.62 41.44
C GLY A 85 -13.67 -38.45 41.56
N HIS A 86 -14.78 -37.82 41.96
CA HIS A 86 -16.11 -38.43 41.87
C HIS A 86 -16.54 -38.55 40.39
N TYR A 87 -17.28 -39.59 40.03
CA TYR A 87 -17.73 -39.94 38.68
C TYR A 87 -16.60 -40.05 37.63
N SER A 88 -15.38 -40.34 38.06
CA SER A 88 -14.19 -40.25 37.21
C SER A 88 -13.68 -41.60 36.70
N PHE A 89 -13.04 -41.62 35.52
CA PHE A 89 -12.41 -42.82 34.97
C PHE A 89 -10.93 -42.62 34.58
N ALA A 90 -10.10 -43.64 34.76
CA ALA A 90 -8.73 -43.66 34.25
C ALA A 90 -8.37 -45.04 33.69
N ILE A 91 -7.90 -45.10 32.44
CA ILE A 91 -7.52 -46.37 31.78
C ILE A 91 -6.13 -46.24 31.15
N GLY A 92 -5.09 -46.80 31.79
CA GLY A 92 -3.71 -46.75 31.28
C GLY A 92 -2.61 -46.70 32.35
N LEU A 93 -1.47 -46.10 32.00
CA LEU A 93 -0.27 -45.99 32.86
C LEU A 93 -0.18 -44.58 33.49
N ASP A 94 0.11 -44.51 34.79
CA ASP A 94 0.48 -43.27 35.52
C ASP A 94 -0.53 -42.11 35.39
N LEU A 95 -1.82 -42.44 35.25
CA LEU A 95 -2.89 -41.46 35.07
C LEU A 95 -3.36 -40.87 36.41
N LYS A 96 -3.43 -39.53 36.50
CA LYS A 96 -3.93 -38.80 37.68
C LYS A 96 -5.27 -38.13 37.33
N VAL A 97 -6.36 -38.53 37.99
CA VAL A 97 -7.72 -38.09 37.62
C VAL A 97 -8.47 -37.66 38.86
N THR A 98 -8.36 -36.38 39.20
CA THR A 98 -8.84 -35.80 40.47
C THR A 98 -10.13 -34.98 40.30
N GLY A 99 -10.46 -34.56 39.08
CA GLY A 99 -11.61 -33.71 38.78
C GLY A 99 -12.95 -34.41 38.97
N LEU A 100 -13.98 -33.64 39.32
CA LEU A 100 -15.37 -34.11 39.33
C LEU A 100 -15.80 -34.48 37.90
N ALA A 101 -16.28 -35.69 37.67
CA ALA A 101 -16.69 -36.21 36.36
C ALA A 101 -15.61 -36.08 35.26
N SER A 102 -14.32 -36.16 35.62
CA SER A 102 -13.20 -36.10 34.67
C SER A 102 -12.71 -37.50 34.22
N GLY A 103 -12.00 -37.55 33.10
CA GLY A 103 -11.54 -38.80 32.49
C GLY A 103 -10.11 -38.74 31.97
N ALA A 104 -9.39 -39.87 32.00
CA ALA A 104 -8.11 -39.99 31.30
C ALA A 104 -7.87 -41.37 30.69
N VAL A 105 -7.12 -41.40 29.58
CA VAL A 105 -6.75 -42.62 28.84
C VAL A 105 -5.34 -42.53 28.26
N GLY A 106 -4.55 -43.59 28.35
CA GLY A 106 -3.20 -43.66 27.77
C GLY A 106 -2.09 -43.67 28.81
N MET A 107 -1.15 -42.73 28.76
CA MET A 107 0.04 -42.72 29.62
C MET A 107 0.34 -41.32 30.18
N GLN A 108 0.60 -41.22 31.49
CA GLN A 108 1.07 -40.02 32.19
C GLN A 108 0.18 -38.76 32.05
N ASN A 109 -1.11 -38.92 31.74
CA ASN A 109 -2.04 -37.79 31.64
C ASN A 109 -2.61 -37.38 33.01
N GLU A 110 -2.87 -36.08 33.18
CA GLU A 110 -3.58 -35.52 34.33
C GLU A 110 -4.90 -34.87 33.90
N ALA A 111 -6.02 -35.27 34.51
CA ALA A 111 -7.35 -34.68 34.34
C ALA A 111 -7.90 -34.21 35.70
N SER A 112 -7.44 -33.03 36.14
CA SER A 112 -7.74 -32.46 37.46
C SER A 112 -8.81 -31.38 37.48
N GLY A 113 -9.13 -30.77 36.33
CA GLY A 113 -10.30 -29.89 36.20
C GLY A 113 -11.63 -30.65 36.28
N ALA A 114 -12.68 -30.01 36.79
CA ALA A 114 -14.03 -30.59 36.79
C ALA A 114 -14.51 -30.76 35.34
N GLN A 115 -15.09 -31.91 34.99
CA GLN A 115 -15.55 -32.29 33.65
C GLN A 115 -14.44 -32.27 32.58
N SER A 116 -13.16 -32.37 32.97
CA SER A 116 -12.04 -32.36 32.01
C SER A 116 -11.71 -33.76 31.46
N PHE A 117 -11.03 -33.81 30.31
CA PHE A 117 -10.56 -35.06 29.71
C PHE A 117 -9.13 -34.96 29.19
N ALA A 118 -8.28 -35.94 29.55
CA ALA A 118 -6.88 -35.99 29.14
C ALA A 118 -6.52 -37.34 28.49
N GLY A 119 -6.27 -37.35 27.17
CA GLY A 119 -6.05 -38.58 26.40
C GLY A 119 -4.75 -38.59 25.60
N GLY A 120 -4.03 -39.72 25.59
CA GLY A 120 -2.77 -39.89 24.84
C GLY A 120 -1.55 -40.02 25.76
N PHE A 121 -0.49 -39.26 25.52
CA PHE A 121 0.75 -39.26 26.31
C PHE A 121 1.07 -37.89 26.95
N SER A 122 1.18 -37.86 28.28
CA SER A 122 1.64 -36.70 29.07
C SER A 122 0.85 -35.40 28.82
N ASN A 123 -0.47 -35.49 28.73
CA ASN A 123 -1.37 -34.35 28.58
C ASN A 123 -1.96 -33.91 29.92
N TYR A 124 -2.12 -32.60 30.11
CA TYR A 124 -2.66 -31.98 31.31
C TYR A 124 -3.96 -31.25 30.94
N ALA A 125 -5.07 -31.62 31.57
CA ALA A 125 -6.41 -31.02 31.45
C ALA A 125 -6.85 -30.52 32.83
N THR A 126 -6.26 -29.40 33.25
CA THR A 126 -6.37 -28.85 34.60
C THR A 126 -7.46 -27.78 34.71
N GLY A 127 -7.84 -27.15 33.59
CA GLY A 127 -9.00 -26.25 33.52
C GLY A 127 -10.32 -27.00 33.60
N ASN A 128 -11.36 -26.39 34.19
CA ASN A 128 -12.70 -26.98 34.19
C ASN A 128 -13.23 -27.08 32.75
N GLN A 129 -13.96 -28.16 32.42
CA GLN A 129 -14.50 -28.45 31.08
C GLN A 129 -13.44 -28.47 29.97
N SER A 130 -12.17 -28.69 30.32
CA SER A 130 -11.07 -28.69 29.36
C SER A 130 -10.85 -30.04 28.69
N LEU A 131 -10.44 -30.02 27.43
CA LEU A 131 -10.07 -31.20 26.63
C LEU A 131 -8.59 -31.09 26.24
N SER A 132 -7.79 -32.11 26.57
CA SER A 132 -6.36 -32.15 26.25
C SER A 132 -6.02 -33.52 25.63
N PHE A 133 -5.79 -33.57 24.31
CA PHE A 133 -5.61 -34.85 23.59
C PHE A 133 -4.40 -34.87 22.66
N GLY A 134 -3.59 -35.93 22.78
CA GLY A 134 -2.43 -36.19 21.93
C GLY A 134 -1.15 -36.37 22.75
N ILE A 135 -0.18 -35.47 22.60
CA ILE A 135 1.15 -35.56 23.21
C ILE A 135 1.51 -34.24 23.89
N LEU A 136 1.87 -34.23 25.18
CA LEU A 136 2.46 -33.07 25.87
C LEU A 136 1.61 -31.77 25.88
N ASN A 137 0.29 -31.85 25.66
CA ASN A 137 -0.57 -30.65 25.69
C ASN A 137 -0.87 -30.22 27.13
N ASN A 138 -0.93 -28.91 27.40
CA ASN A 138 -1.33 -28.35 28.68
C ASN A 138 -2.52 -27.40 28.50
N THR A 139 -3.67 -27.79 29.04
CA THR A 139 -4.93 -27.04 28.96
C THR A 139 -5.35 -26.63 30.36
N SER A 140 -4.87 -25.46 30.79
CA SER A 140 -5.21 -24.85 32.08
C SER A 140 -6.42 -23.91 32.00
N GLY A 141 -6.78 -23.44 30.79
CA GLY A 141 -7.95 -22.61 30.56
C GLY A 141 -9.26 -23.38 30.71
N SER A 142 -10.26 -22.73 31.33
CA SER A 142 -11.61 -23.29 31.46
C SER A 142 -12.35 -23.30 30.12
N ALA A 143 -13.11 -24.37 29.85
CA ALA A 143 -13.86 -24.62 28.61
C ALA A 143 -12.99 -24.57 27.34
N SER A 144 -11.71 -24.93 27.46
CA SER A 144 -10.72 -24.84 26.38
C SER A 144 -10.33 -26.21 25.83
N ILE A 145 -9.88 -26.25 24.57
CA ILE A 145 -9.58 -27.48 23.83
C ILE A 145 -8.17 -27.42 23.25
N ALA A 146 -7.29 -28.35 23.66
CA ALA A 146 -5.99 -28.57 23.04
C ALA A 146 -5.90 -29.96 22.38
N LEU A 147 -5.61 -30.00 21.07
CA LEU A 147 -5.49 -31.25 20.29
C LEU A 147 -4.15 -31.27 19.53
N GLY A 148 -3.41 -32.38 19.60
CA GLY A 148 -2.18 -32.59 18.85
C GLY A 148 -0.95 -32.69 19.75
N ARG A 149 0.09 -31.87 19.54
CA ARG A 149 1.37 -31.96 20.25
C ARG A 149 1.81 -30.65 20.90
N SER A 150 2.12 -30.66 22.19
CA SER A 150 2.79 -29.55 22.89
C SER A 150 2.05 -28.20 22.83
N ASN A 151 0.74 -28.20 22.64
CA ASN A 151 -0.05 -26.97 22.71
C ASN A 151 -0.18 -26.52 24.17
N LEU A 152 -0.16 -25.21 24.40
CA LEU A 152 -0.31 -24.56 25.70
C LEU A 152 -1.50 -23.62 25.66
N ILE A 153 -2.47 -23.87 26.54
CA ILE A 153 -3.55 -22.94 26.85
C ILE A 153 -3.41 -22.57 28.32
N SER A 154 -3.09 -21.30 28.59
CA SER A 154 -2.84 -20.78 29.94
C SER A 154 -4.12 -20.82 30.81
N ALA A 155 -3.98 -20.64 32.12
CA ALA A 155 -5.14 -20.51 33.02
C ALA A 155 -6.04 -19.30 32.68
N GLN A 156 -5.49 -18.23 32.08
CA GLN A 156 -6.25 -17.10 31.54
C GLN A 156 -6.80 -17.38 30.12
N GLY A 157 -6.35 -18.45 29.48
CA GLY A 157 -6.78 -18.91 28.15
C GLY A 157 -8.15 -19.59 28.13
N THR A 158 -9.18 -18.98 28.72
CA THR A 158 -10.54 -19.55 28.79
C THR A 158 -11.25 -19.52 27.44
N ASN A 159 -12.10 -20.51 27.16
CA ASN A 159 -12.83 -20.68 25.88
C ASN A 159 -11.91 -20.71 24.64
N SER A 160 -10.64 -21.11 24.79
CA SER A 160 -9.64 -21.07 23.73
C SER A 160 -9.45 -22.45 23.08
N VAL A 161 -9.09 -22.47 21.80
CA VAL A 161 -8.89 -23.67 20.98
C VAL A 161 -7.49 -23.65 20.41
N ALA A 162 -6.71 -24.71 20.66
CA ALA A 162 -5.35 -24.89 20.15
C ALA A 162 -5.22 -26.26 19.47
N ILE A 163 -5.11 -26.29 18.14
CA ILE A 163 -5.10 -27.54 17.35
C ILE A 163 -3.84 -27.61 16.50
N GLY A 164 -3.10 -28.72 16.61
CA GLY A 164 -1.86 -28.96 15.86
C GLY A 164 -0.66 -29.05 16.79
N GLN A 165 0.41 -28.29 16.53
CA GLN A 165 1.66 -28.37 17.31
C GLN A 165 2.03 -27.02 17.96
N GLY A 166 2.41 -27.02 19.24
CA GLY A 166 3.16 -25.90 19.85
C GLY A 166 2.43 -24.57 19.94
N ASN A 167 1.12 -24.52 19.66
CA ASN A 167 0.35 -23.29 19.72
C ASN A 167 0.21 -22.81 21.17
N ASN A 168 0.29 -21.49 21.40
CA ASN A 168 0.29 -20.88 22.72
C ASN A 168 -0.82 -19.81 22.86
N ALA A 169 -1.91 -20.17 23.53
CA ALA A 169 -3.02 -19.28 23.86
C ALA A 169 -2.87 -18.76 25.29
N GLN A 170 -2.52 -17.48 25.42
CA GLN A 170 -2.25 -16.85 26.71
C GLN A 170 -3.50 -16.28 27.37
N PHE A 171 -4.49 -15.83 26.60
CA PHE A 171 -5.74 -15.22 27.07
C PHE A 171 -6.99 -15.78 26.34
N SER A 172 -8.15 -15.28 26.73
CA SER A 172 -9.47 -15.86 26.42
C SER A 172 -9.91 -15.76 24.96
N ASN A 173 -10.64 -16.78 24.52
CA ASN A 173 -11.30 -16.86 23.21
C ASN A 173 -10.33 -16.84 22.02
N ASN A 174 -9.16 -17.46 22.17
CA ASN A 174 -8.15 -17.54 21.11
C ASN A 174 -8.28 -18.84 20.31
N TYR A 175 -8.19 -18.73 18.98
CA TYR A 175 -8.36 -19.83 18.04
C TYR A 175 -7.07 -20.02 17.23
N LEU A 176 -6.23 -20.95 17.68
CA LEU A 176 -4.89 -21.20 17.15
C LEU A 176 -4.87 -22.57 16.47
N ILE A 177 -4.67 -22.62 15.15
CA ILE A 177 -4.74 -23.87 14.37
C ILE A 177 -3.53 -23.98 13.45
N GLY A 178 -2.77 -25.07 13.58
CA GLY A 178 -1.54 -25.32 12.82
C GLY A 178 -0.35 -25.50 13.76
N LYS A 179 0.79 -24.85 13.46
CA LYS A 179 2.04 -25.02 14.20
C LYS A 179 2.61 -23.71 14.74
N ASP A 180 3.00 -23.72 16.02
CA ASP A 180 3.77 -22.69 16.72
C ASP A 180 3.15 -21.27 16.68
N ASN A 181 1.83 -21.18 16.50
CA ASN A 181 1.10 -19.90 16.53
C ASN A 181 0.93 -19.40 17.96
N LYS A 182 0.92 -18.08 18.15
CA LYS A 182 0.80 -17.42 19.46
C LYS A 182 -0.38 -16.46 19.44
N GLY A 183 -1.23 -16.55 20.46
CA GLY A 183 -2.23 -15.54 20.79
C GLY A 183 -1.97 -14.99 22.18
N LYS A 184 -1.54 -13.73 22.27
CA LYS A 184 -1.11 -13.04 23.50
C LYS A 184 -2.15 -12.07 24.10
N ASN A 185 -3.33 -11.91 23.51
CA ASN A 185 -4.46 -11.13 24.06
C ASN A 185 -5.80 -11.80 23.74
N ILE A 186 -6.91 -11.06 23.71
CA ILE A 186 -8.27 -11.62 23.70
C ILE A 186 -8.87 -11.61 22.29
N LEU A 187 -9.64 -12.66 21.96
CA LEU A 187 -10.35 -12.84 20.67
C LEU A 187 -9.41 -12.89 19.45
N GLU A 188 -8.25 -13.52 19.60
CA GLU A 188 -7.25 -13.61 18.54
C GLU A 188 -7.37 -14.92 17.72
N PHE A 189 -7.15 -14.82 16.42
CA PHE A 189 -7.21 -15.95 15.48
C PHE A 189 -5.87 -16.09 14.77
N ALA A 190 -5.28 -17.29 14.81
CA ALA A 190 -3.98 -17.56 14.19
C ALA A 190 -3.96 -18.93 13.51
N PHE A 191 -3.98 -18.94 12.17
CA PHE A 191 -4.08 -20.17 11.38
C PHE A 191 -2.85 -20.36 10.48
N GLY A 192 -2.21 -21.53 10.54
CA GLY A 192 -1.01 -21.85 9.77
C GLY A 192 0.22 -22.03 10.64
N TYR A 193 1.32 -21.36 10.32
CA TYR A 193 2.66 -21.62 10.87
C TYR A 193 3.31 -20.35 11.44
N GLU A 194 3.77 -20.40 12.70
CA GLU A 194 4.52 -19.33 13.39
C GLU A 194 3.87 -17.93 13.33
N ASN A 195 2.55 -17.83 13.27
CA ASN A 195 1.87 -16.53 13.35
C ASN A 195 1.90 -16.02 14.79
N ASP A 196 2.37 -14.79 14.98
CA ASP A 196 2.39 -14.10 16.27
C ASP A 196 1.30 -13.03 16.29
N VAL A 197 0.19 -13.30 16.98
CA VAL A 197 -0.91 -12.36 17.20
C VAL A 197 -0.80 -11.83 18.63
N SER A 198 -0.65 -10.52 18.73
CA SER A 198 -0.28 -9.79 19.94
C SER A 198 -1.11 -8.52 20.13
N ALA A 199 -2.37 -8.52 19.69
CA ALA A 199 -3.32 -7.44 19.96
C ALA A 199 -4.80 -7.88 19.81
N ASP A 200 -5.68 -7.30 20.62
CA ASP A 200 -7.08 -7.69 20.74
C ASP A 200 -7.85 -7.72 19.41
N ARG A 201 -8.66 -8.79 19.24
CA ARG A 201 -9.58 -9.01 18.12
C ARG A 201 -8.88 -9.10 16.74
N SER A 202 -7.61 -9.47 16.72
CA SER A 202 -6.79 -9.52 15.52
C SER A 202 -6.71 -10.92 14.90
N PHE A 203 -6.46 -10.99 13.60
CA PHE A 203 -6.51 -12.21 12.81
C PHE A 203 -5.26 -12.36 11.95
N SER A 204 -4.63 -13.53 11.95
CA SER A 204 -3.52 -13.87 11.07
C SER A 204 -3.71 -15.24 10.44
N ILE A 205 -3.49 -15.36 9.13
CA ILE A 205 -3.45 -16.64 8.43
C ILE A 205 -2.24 -16.75 7.49
N GLY A 206 -1.56 -17.89 7.53
CA GLY A 206 -0.44 -18.25 6.68
C GLY A 206 0.85 -18.51 7.47
N TYR A 207 1.97 -17.93 7.04
CA TYR A 207 3.31 -18.20 7.57
C TYR A 207 3.95 -16.95 8.18
N PHE A 208 4.42 -17.03 9.43
CA PHE A 208 5.30 -16.03 10.05
C PHE A 208 4.73 -14.59 10.08
N ASN A 209 3.41 -14.42 10.14
CA ASN A 209 2.82 -13.08 10.24
C ASN A 209 2.92 -12.52 11.67
N ASN A 210 3.20 -11.23 11.80
CA ASN A 210 3.26 -10.50 13.07
C ASN A 210 2.14 -9.45 13.14
N ASN A 211 1.23 -9.59 14.10
CA ASN A 211 0.02 -8.77 14.18
C ASN A 211 -0.10 -8.15 15.58
N SER A 212 0.37 -6.91 15.71
CA SER A 212 0.41 -6.13 16.96
C SER A 212 -0.49 -4.88 16.94
N GLY A 213 -1.23 -4.67 15.85
CA GLY A 213 -2.30 -3.68 15.79
C GLY A 213 -3.62 -4.22 16.37
N VAL A 214 -4.39 -3.37 17.05
CA VAL A 214 -5.72 -3.76 17.55
C VAL A 214 -6.68 -3.95 16.39
N SER A 215 -7.35 -5.09 16.33
CA SER A 215 -8.31 -5.44 15.27
C SER A 215 -7.72 -5.32 13.85
N SER A 216 -6.46 -5.71 13.67
CA SER A 216 -5.79 -5.77 12.36
C SER A 216 -5.71 -7.19 11.81
N TYR A 217 -5.48 -7.29 10.49
CA TYR A 217 -5.66 -8.53 9.73
C TYR A 217 -4.44 -8.80 8.84
N ASN A 218 -3.82 -9.96 8.98
CA ASN A 218 -2.71 -10.40 8.12
C ASN A 218 -3.09 -11.69 7.36
N PHE A 219 -2.88 -11.70 6.05
CA PHE A 219 -3.12 -12.85 5.18
C PHE A 219 -1.90 -13.13 4.29
N GLY A 220 -1.30 -14.31 4.40
CA GLY A 220 -0.15 -14.72 3.59
C GLY A 220 1.11 -14.93 4.42
N GLU A 221 2.22 -14.33 4.00
CA GLU A 221 3.55 -14.61 4.53
C GLU A 221 4.28 -13.35 5.04
N ALA A 222 4.94 -13.45 6.20
CA ALA A 222 5.83 -12.43 6.77
C ALA A 222 5.21 -11.02 6.96
N ASN A 223 3.88 -10.88 6.89
CA ASN A 223 3.24 -9.57 6.99
C ASN A 223 3.27 -9.04 8.43
N THR A 224 3.49 -7.74 8.57
CA THR A 224 3.54 -7.03 9.86
C THR A 224 2.47 -5.94 9.94
N SER A 225 1.50 -6.08 10.84
CA SER A 225 0.53 -5.02 11.18
C SER A 225 0.90 -4.41 12.52
N LYS A 226 1.26 -3.11 12.55
CA LYS A 226 1.73 -2.41 13.77
C LYS A 226 0.69 -1.53 14.46
N THR A 227 -0.46 -1.31 13.81
CA THR A 227 -1.40 -0.22 14.11
C THR A 227 -2.85 -0.65 14.01
N GLU A 228 -3.75 0.04 14.71
CA GLU A 228 -5.18 -0.28 14.75
C GLU A 228 -5.78 -0.43 13.34
N ARG A 229 -6.52 -1.52 13.11
CA ARG A 229 -7.27 -1.82 11.87
C ARG A 229 -6.43 -1.80 10.58
N ALA A 230 -5.12 -1.99 10.69
CA ALA A 230 -4.28 -2.29 9.53
C ALA A 230 -4.72 -3.61 8.85
N MET A 231 -4.52 -3.70 7.55
CA MET A 231 -4.76 -4.93 6.79
C MET A 231 -3.62 -5.19 5.81
N ASN A 232 -3.03 -6.39 5.88
CA ASN A 232 -1.97 -6.84 4.98
C ASN A 232 -2.39 -8.12 4.25
N ILE A 233 -2.20 -8.18 2.94
CA ILE A 233 -2.47 -9.37 2.11
C ILE A 233 -1.28 -9.61 1.17
N GLY A 234 -0.61 -10.75 1.28
CA GLY A 234 0.51 -11.15 0.41
C GLY A 234 1.78 -11.47 1.19
N PHE A 235 2.92 -10.91 0.77
CA PHE A 235 4.26 -11.21 1.32
C PHE A 235 4.96 -9.94 1.84
N ASP A 236 5.53 -9.99 3.06
CA ASP A 236 6.37 -8.92 3.67
C ASP A 236 5.72 -7.52 3.68
N ASN A 237 4.39 -7.41 3.70
CA ASN A 237 3.76 -6.09 3.82
C ASN A 237 3.84 -5.58 5.26
N GLN A 238 4.22 -4.31 5.45
CA GLN A 238 4.49 -3.71 6.75
C GLN A 238 3.62 -2.47 6.97
N SER A 239 2.33 -2.66 7.24
CA SER A 239 1.42 -1.58 7.59
C SER A 239 1.74 -0.97 8.96
N ALA A 240 1.99 0.35 8.97
CA ALA A 240 2.36 1.12 10.14
C ALA A 240 1.55 2.42 10.33
N GLY A 241 0.64 2.75 9.41
CA GLY A 241 -0.40 3.76 9.61
C GLY A 241 -1.69 3.16 10.16
N ILE A 242 -2.49 3.92 10.89
CA ILE A 242 -3.80 3.47 11.40
C ILE A 242 -4.76 3.28 10.22
N ARG A 243 -5.49 2.15 10.18
CA ARG A 243 -6.37 1.77 9.05
C ARG A 243 -5.66 1.71 7.69
N ALA A 244 -4.35 1.49 7.67
CA ALA A 244 -3.60 1.30 6.44
C ALA A 244 -3.93 -0.05 5.78
N LEU A 245 -3.91 -0.08 4.45
CA LEU A 245 -4.11 -1.27 3.64
C LEU A 245 -2.88 -1.54 2.77
N ALA A 246 -2.31 -2.73 2.86
CA ALA A 246 -1.22 -3.19 2.01
C ALA A 246 -1.59 -4.50 1.30
N ILE A 247 -1.47 -4.55 -0.03
CA ILE A 247 -1.73 -5.76 -0.82
C ILE A 247 -0.59 -5.98 -1.81
N GLY A 248 0.01 -7.17 -1.79
CA GLY A 248 1.07 -7.60 -2.70
C GLY A 248 2.37 -7.92 -1.98
N TYR A 249 3.48 -7.31 -2.39
CA TYR A 249 4.84 -7.63 -1.94
C TYR A 249 5.52 -6.40 -1.31
N SER A 250 6.05 -6.53 -0.09
CA SER A 250 6.97 -5.56 0.53
C SER A 250 6.46 -4.10 0.58
N ASN A 251 5.13 -3.88 0.67
CA ASN A 251 4.56 -2.53 0.75
C ASN A 251 4.65 -1.96 2.18
N LEU A 252 4.87 -0.65 2.29
CA LEU A 252 5.10 0.08 3.54
C LEU A 252 4.18 1.33 3.63
N PRO A 253 2.87 1.16 3.89
CA PRO A 253 1.99 2.29 4.20
C PRO A 253 2.19 2.71 5.67
N THR A 254 2.82 3.88 5.87
CA THR A 254 3.08 4.50 7.18
C THR A 254 2.13 5.65 7.50
N GLY A 255 1.45 6.23 6.52
CA GLY A 255 0.40 7.23 6.71
C GLY A 255 -0.94 6.60 7.09
N ASP A 256 -1.71 7.28 7.93
CA ASP A 256 -3.05 6.84 8.33
C ASP A 256 -3.98 6.77 7.11
N TYR A 257 -4.89 5.79 7.08
CA TYR A 257 -5.81 5.50 5.97
C TYR A 257 -5.12 5.26 4.61
N ASN A 258 -3.79 5.08 4.58
CA ASN A 258 -3.07 4.94 3.32
C ASN A 258 -3.28 3.56 2.70
N VAL A 259 -3.49 3.52 1.38
CA VAL A 259 -3.60 2.30 0.56
C VAL A 259 -2.32 2.09 -0.26
N ALA A 260 -1.73 0.90 -0.21
CA ALA A 260 -0.54 0.51 -0.97
C ALA A 260 -0.75 -0.84 -1.68
N LEU A 261 -0.79 -0.85 -3.01
CA LEU A 261 -1.14 -2.01 -3.84
C LEU A 261 -0.03 -2.32 -4.85
N GLY A 262 0.49 -3.54 -4.86
CA GLY A 262 1.53 -4.00 -5.77
C GLY A 262 2.83 -4.34 -5.05
N SER A 263 3.97 -3.80 -5.51
CA SER A 263 5.30 -4.19 -5.04
C SER A 263 6.15 -3.03 -4.54
N GLY A 264 6.54 -3.03 -3.27
CA GLY A 264 7.52 -2.09 -2.72
C GLY A 264 7.03 -0.65 -2.59
N ASN A 265 5.71 -0.40 -2.64
CA ASN A 265 5.17 0.96 -2.54
C ASN A 265 5.26 1.48 -1.10
N LYS A 266 5.58 2.77 -0.96
CA LYS A 266 5.58 3.48 0.32
C LYS A 266 4.51 4.57 0.31
N GLY A 267 3.67 4.61 1.34
CA GLY A 267 2.66 5.64 1.50
C GLY A 267 2.84 6.34 2.83
N ALA A 268 3.40 7.55 2.83
CA ALA A 268 3.69 8.32 4.03
C ALA A 268 2.66 9.42 4.32
N GLY A 269 1.95 9.89 3.29
CA GLY A 269 0.85 10.83 3.46
C GLY A 269 -0.40 10.18 4.04
N SER A 270 -1.14 10.92 4.85
CA SER A 270 -2.47 10.50 5.32
C SER A 270 -3.45 10.45 4.14
N GLN A 271 -4.28 9.40 4.08
CA GLN A 271 -5.23 9.15 2.99
C GLN A 271 -4.57 9.03 1.61
N GLY A 272 -3.27 8.72 1.58
CA GLY A 272 -2.51 8.48 0.35
C GLY A 272 -2.85 7.14 -0.32
N ILE A 273 -2.67 7.08 -1.63
CA ILE A 273 -2.85 5.86 -2.44
C ILE A 273 -1.59 5.66 -3.29
N ALA A 274 -0.98 4.48 -3.23
CA ALA A 274 0.18 4.11 -4.04
C ALA A 274 -0.08 2.75 -4.73
N ILE A 275 -0.07 2.72 -6.06
CA ILE A 275 -0.45 1.56 -6.87
C ILE A 275 0.64 1.28 -7.91
N GLY A 276 1.07 0.02 -8.02
CA GLY A 276 2.07 -0.44 -8.96
C GLY A 276 3.36 -0.83 -8.25
N THR A 277 4.50 -0.30 -8.68
CA THR A 277 5.82 -0.75 -8.19
C THR A 277 6.70 0.42 -7.73
N VAL A 278 7.24 0.32 -6.50
CA VAL A 278 8.18 1.25 -5.86
C VAL A 278 7.79 2.74 -5.89
N ASN A 279 6.49 3.04 -5.84
CA ASN A 279 5.98 4.41 -5.76
C ASN A 279 6.03 4.96 -4.32
N LYS A 280 6.10 6.29 -4.18
CA LYS A 280 6.09 7.01 -2.90
C LYS A 280 4.98 8.06 -2.87
N SER A 281 3.88 7.79 -2.18
CA SER A 281 2.81 8.76 -1.92
C SER A 281 3.04 9.42 -0.56
N ASN A 282 3.77 10.54 -0.57
CA ASN A 282 4.17 11.28 0.65
C ASN A 282 3.22 12.43 0.99
N GLY A 283 2.55 13.02 -0.02
CA GLY A 283 1.52 14.05 0.22
C GLY A 283 0.22 13.46 0.78
N ASN A 284 -0.47 14.20 1.64
CA ASN A 284 -1.81 13.81 2.11
C ASN A 284 -2.81 13.84 0.94
N ASN A 285 -3.78 12.93 0.93
CA ASN A 285 -4.75 12.75 -0.17
C ASN A 285 -4.11 12.54 -1.56
N SER A 286 -2.84 12.12 -1.63
CA SER A 286 -2.11 11.99 -2.89
C SER A 286 -2.29 10.61 -3.53
N LEU A 287 -2.27 10.55 -4.86
CA LEU A 287 -2.33 9.31 -5.65
C LEU A 287 -1.04 9.15 -6.45
N SER A 288 -0.43 7.97 -6.40
CA SER A 288 0.69 7.58 -7.27
C SER A 288 0.37 6.24 -7.94
N GLY A 289 0.23 6.21 -9.27
CA GLY A 289 -0.13 5.01 -10.04
C GLY A 289 0.86 4.72 -11.16
N GLY A 290 1.78 3.78 -10.96
CA GLY A 290 2.81 3.48 -11.97
C GLY A 290 4.07 2.80 -11.43
N LEU A 291 5.23 3.23 -11.91
CA LEU A 291 6.55 2.70 -11.53
C LEU A 291 7.47 3.82 -11.04
N GLY A 292 7.98 3.71 -9.81
CA GLY A 292 9.04 4.58 -9.29
C GLY A 292 8.65 6.03 -9.08
N LEU A 293 7.36 6.32 -8.99
CA LEU A 293 6.84 7.68 -8.82
C LEU A 293 7.13 8.22 -7.41
N VAL A 294 7.26 9.55 -7.27
CA VAL A 294 7.47 10.25 -6.00
C VAL A 294 6.55 11.46 -5.94
N ASN A 295 5.49 11.32 -5.16
CA ASN A 295 4.45 12.33 -4.98
C ASN A 295 4.56 12.97 -3.59
N ASN A 296 5.14 14.16 -3.55
CA ASN A 296 5.35 14.93 -2.31
C ASN A 296 4.22 15.92 -2.00
N VAL A 297 3.14 15.93 -2.79
CA VAL A 297 2.22 17.08 -2.88
C VAL A 297 0.82 16.72 -2.42
N PHE A 298 0.22 17.60 -1.62
CA PHE A 298 -1.16 17.47 -1.13
C PHE A 298 -2.15 17.38 -2.29
N GLY A 299 -2.96 16.33 -2.31
CA GLY A 299 -4.04 16.13 -3.28
C GLY A 299 -3.59 15.92 -4.72
N ALA A 300 -2.30 15.79 -4.99
CA ALA A 300 -1.78 15.60 -6.34
C ALA A 300 -1.93 14.15 -6.81
N THR A 301 -2.12 13.97 -8.12
CA THR A 301 -2.07 12.67 -8.79
C THR A 301 -0.78 12.56 -9.61
N MET A 302 -0.11 11.41 -9.53
CA MET A 302 1.06 11.10 -10.35
C MET A 302 0.88 9.77 -11.06
N LEU A 303 1.21 9.72 -12.34
CA LEU A 303 1.04 8.55 -13.21
C LEU A 303 2.30 8.28 -14.04
N GLY A 304 2.41 7.08 -14.61
CA GLY A 304 3.46 6.73 -15.57
C GLY A 304 4.72 6.14 -14.93
N THR A 305 5.90 6.55 -15.38
CA THR A 305 7.19 6.01 -14.92
C THR A 305 8.14 7.12 -14.49
N TYR A 306 8.76 6.96 -13.32
CA TYR A 306 9.87 7.78 -12.81
C TYR A 306 9.73 9.29 -13.08
N ASN A 307 8.65 9.91 -12.56
CA ASN A 307 8.47 11.37 -12.62
C ASN A 307 9.67 12.09 -11.99
N ASP A 308 9.98 13.29 -12.50
CA ASP A 308 10.87 14.19 -11.78
C ASP A 308 10.20 14.61 -10.46
N SER A 309 10.98 14.46 -9.40
CA SER A 309 10.54 14.55 -8.02
C SER A 309 10.65 15.99 -7.57
N LEU A 310 9.78 16.83 -8.15
CA LEU A 310 9.76 18.28 -7.90
C LEU A 310 9.89 18.58 -6.40
N THR A 311 10.67 19.61 -6.10
CA THR A 311 10.95 20.10 -4.74
C THR A 311 10.44 21.53 -4.55
N THR A 312 10.26 22.28 -5.63
CA THR A 312 9.74 23.65 -5.64
C THR A 312 8.37 23.75 -6.30
N ASP A 313 7.59 24.73 -5.84
CA ASP A 313 6.34 25.14 -6.47
C ASP A 313 6.58 26.00 -7.73
N LEU A 314 5.51 26.45 -8.38
CA LEU A 314 5.55 27.27 -9.60
C LEU A 314 6.26 28.63 -9.45
N ILE A 315 6.32 29.18 -8.24
CA ILE A 315 6.93 30.50 -7.94
C ILE A 315 8.26 30.37 -7.19
N GLY A 316 8.82 29.15 -7.07
CA GLY A 316 10.08 28.88 -6.39
C GLY A 316 9.97 28.70 -4.88
N GLY A 317 8.75 28.63 -4.33
CA GLY A 317 8.49 28.23 -2.94
C GLY A 317 8.60 26.71 -2.76
N ALA A 318 8.34 26.22 -1.54
CA ALA A 318 8.43 24.79 -1.22
C ALA A 318 7.07 24.10 -1.35
N LEU A 319 7.04 22.92 -1.96
CA LEU A 319 5.82 22.16 -2.18
C LEU A 319 5.11 21.77 -0.87
N SER A 320 3.78 21.89 -0.85
CA SER A 320 2.98 21.55 0.33
C SER A 320 2.57 20.07 0.32
N ALA A 321 3.08 19.30 1.29
CA ALA A 321 2.67 17.90 1.49
C ALA A 321 1.34 17.76 2.25
N THR A 322 0.89 18.79 2.98
CA THR A 322 -0.19 18.65 3.98
C THR A 322 -1.40 19.56 3.78
N ALA A 323 -1.30 20.59 2.94
CA ALA A 323 -2.37 21.56 2.66
C ALA A 323 -2.42 21.93 1.16
N HIS A 324 -3.54 22.51 0.71
CA HIS A 324 -3.69 22.97 -0.67
C HIS A 324 -2.95 24.29 -0.91
N ASP A 325 -1.97 24.30 -1.83
CA ASP A 325 -1.44 25.52 -2.46
C ASP A 325 -1.83 25.57 -3.96
N ASN A 326 -2.22 26.73 -4.47
CA ASN A 326 -2.54 26.92 -5.89
C ASN A 326 -1.30 26.83 -6.81
N ASN A 327 -0.10 27.07 -6.27
CA ASN A 327 1.17 27.01 -6.99
C ASN A 327 1.81 25.61 -6.95
N ASP A 328 1.19 24.63 -6.29
CA ASP A 328 1.61 23.23 -6.33
C ASP A 328 1.12 22.51 -7.62
N PRO A 329 1.81 21.45 -8.08
CA PRO A 329 1.29 20.49 -9.04
C PRO A 329 -0.02 19.82 -8.58
N LEU A 330 -0.93 19.60 -9.51
CA LEU A 330 -2.17 18.82 -9.38
C LEU A 330 -2.04 17.44 -10.06
N LEU A 331 -1.43 17.39 -11.24
CA LEU A 331 -1.21 16.17 -12.01
C LEU A 331 0.18 16.18 -12.62
N ILE A 332 0.93 15.10 -12.44
CA ILE A 332 2.19 14.85 -13.16
C ILE A 332 2.12 13.50 -13.86
N ILE A 333 2.53 13.45 -15.13
CA ILE A 333 2.73 12.19 -15.87
C ILE A 333 4.21 12.02 -16.14
N GLY A 334 4.83 11.08 -15.42
CA GLY A 334 6.23 10.72 -15.58
C GLY A 334 6.47 9.86 -16.82
N ASN A 335 7.54 10.17 -17.54
CA ASN A 335 8.09 9.40 -18.67
C ASN A 335 9.58 9.06 -18.48
N GLY A 336 10.10 9.23 -17.27
CA GLY A 336 11.48 8.87 -16.92
C GLY A 336 11.72 7.37 -17.07
N THR A 337 12.97 7.01 -17.36
CA THR A 337 13.41 5.63 -17.64
C THR A 337 14.06 4.94 -16.45
N GLY A 338 14.33 5.67 -15.36
CA GLY A 338 14.87 5.11 -14.13
C GLY A 338 15.10 6.16 -13.04
N ASN A 339 15.57 5.72 -11.87
CA ASN A 339 15.83 6.63 -10.73
C ASN A 339 16.84 7.75 -11.02
N ASN A 340 17.78 7.52 -11.95
CA ASN A 340 18.81 8.48 -12.36
C ASN A 340 18.47 9.23 -13.66
N ALA A 341 17.29 8.96 -14.23
CA ALA A 341 16.80 9.51 -15.49
C ALA A 341 15.29 9.76 -15.35
N ARG A 342 14.95 10.59 -14.36
CA ARG A 342 13.58 11.01 -14.07
C ARG A 342 13.17 12.12 -15.02
N SER A 343 11.90 12.15 -15.41
CA SER A 343 11.38 13.15 -16.34
C SER A 343 9.85 13.20 -16.28
N ASN A 344 9.30 14.38 -16.56
CA ASN A 344 7.87 14.65 -16.64
C ASN A 344 7.48 14.96 -18.10
N ALA A 345 6.52 14.21 -18.63
CA ALA A 345 5.94 14.52 -19.95
C ALA A 345 4.88 15.63 -19.85
N LEU A 346 4.17 15.69 -18.72
CA LEU A 346 3.09 16.62 -18.44
C LEU A 346 3.11 17.00 -16.97
N THR A 347 3.03 18.31 -16.69
CA THR A 347 2.93 18.86 -15.34
C THR A 347 1.82 19.92 -15.33
N MET A 348 0.71 19.63 -14.65
CA MET A 348 -0.44 20.54 -14.50
C MET A 348 -0.50 21.03 -13.05
N TYR A 349 -0.67 22.33 -12.86
CA TYR A 349 -0.72 23.00 -11.56
C TYR A 349 -2.16 23.23 -11.05
N LYS A 350 -2.32 23.38 -9.73
CA LYS A 350 -3.63 23.61 -9.09
C LYS A 350 -4.29 24.94 -9.49
N ASN A 351 -3.51 25.92 -9.96
CA ASN A 351 -3.98 27.16 -10.58
C ASN A 351 -4.39 27.03 -12.06
N GLY A 352 -4.27 25.83 -12.66
CA GLY A 352 -4.69 25.55 -14.03
C GLY A 352 -3.63 25.76 -15.12
N LYS A 353 -2.39 26.15 -14.79
CA LYS A 353 -1.30 26.12 -15.78
C LYS A 353 -0.90 24.69 -16.14
N LEU A 354 -0.60 24.46 -17.42
CA LEU A 354 -0.24 23.15 -17.98
C LEU A 354 1.09 23.26 -18.73
N GLY A 355 2.11 22.57 -18.25
CA GLY A 355 3.38 22.34 -18.94
C GLY A 355 3.38 21.01 -19.69
N LEU A 356 3.84 21.01 -20.93
CA LEU A 356 4.17 19.83 -21.73
C LEU A 356 5.67 19.85 -22.03
N GLY A 357 6.40 18.86 -21.54
CA GLY A 357 7.88 18.85 -21.60
C GLY A 357 8.58 19.87 -20.68
N THR A 358 7.82 20.72 -19.98
CA THR A 358 8.33 21.70 -19.00
C THR A 358 7.62 21.55 -17.66
N ASP A 359 8.38 21.71 -16.57
CA ASP A 359 7.88 21.60 -15.20
C ASP A 359 7.48 22.93 -14.58
N LEU A 360 7.92 24.08 -15.11
CA LEU A 360 7.60 25.40 -14.57
C LEU A 360 6.91 26.26 -15.63
N PRO A 361 5.64 25.96 -15.99
CA PRO A 361 4.92 26.65 -17.04
C PRO A 361 4.71 28.14 -16.73
N THR A 362 5.25 28.99 -17.59
CA THR A 362 5.11 30.44 -17.51
C THR A 362 3.72 30.88 -17.96
N GLN A 363 3.16 30.21 -18.98
CA GLN A 363 1.83 30.44 -19.54
C GLN A 363 0.79 29.40 -19.09
N LEU A 364 -0.51 29.65 -19.38
CA LEU A 364 -1.58 28.68 -19.10
C LEU A 364 -1.39 27.35 -19.84
N LEU A 365 -0.85 27.39 -21.04
CA LEU A 365 -0.31 26.25 -21.76
C LEU A 365 1.11 26.62 -22.18
N ASP A 366 2.09 25.89 -21.65
CA ASP A 366 3.51 26.05 -21.95
C ASP A 366 4.03 24.73 -22.55
N VAL A 367 4.82 24.80 -23.62
CA VAL A 367 5.22 23.64 -24.42
C VAL A 367 6.68 23.77 -24.78
N ASP A 368 7.53 22.93 -24.18
CA ASP A 368 8.91 22.79 -24.62
C ASP A 368 8.96 21.96 -25.91
N GLY A 369 9.15 22.64 -27.04
CA GLY A 369 9.20 22.05 -28.38
C GLY A 369 8.13 22.58 -29.33
N SER A 370 7.71 21.75 -30.29
CA SER A 370 6.83 22.17 -31.40
C SER A 370 5.36 21.84 -31.15
N ALA A 371 4.52 22.88 -31.03
CA ALA A 371 3.06 22.75 -31.04
C ALA A 371 2.47 22.88 -32.45
N ARG A 372 1.40 22.13 -32.76
CA ARG A 372 0.67 22.23 -34.04
C ARG A 372 -0.84 22.35 -33.84
N PHE A 373 -1.38 23.51 -34.20
CA PHE A 373 -2.83 23.73 -34.34
C PHE A 373 -3.27 23.32 -35.75
N ARG A 374 -4.20 22.36 -35.87
CA ARG A 374 -4.62 21.79 -37.17
C ARG A 374 -5.63 22.66 -37.93
N SER A 375 -6.44 23.43 -37.23
CA SER A 375 -7.42 24.36 -37.79
C SER A 375 -7.60 25.50 -36.81
N VAL A 376 -7.35 26.73 -37.26
CA VAL A 376 -7.70 27.96 -36.54
C VAL A 376 -8.77 28.63 -37.39
N ALA A 377 -9.99 28.70 -36.87
CA ALA A 377 -11.08 29.36 -37.58
C ALA A 377 -10.87 30.88 -37.53
N THR A 378 -10.87 31.53 -38.69
CA THR A 378 -10.98 32.97 -38.83
C THR A 378 -12.45 33.33 -39.05
N ASP A 379 -13.10 33.88 -38.03
CA ASP A 379 -14.39 34.53 -38.19
C ASP A 379 -14.19 35.86 -38.93
N ASN A 380 -14.68 35.92 -40.18
CA ASN A 380 -14.40 36.98 -41.17
C ASN A 380 -14.94 38.39 -40.84
N ALA A 381 -15.22 38.69 -39.56
CA ALA A 381 -15.70 39.99 -39.10
C ALA A 381 -14.55 40.94 -38.71
N ASN A 382 -13.44 40.41 -38.19
CA ASN A 382 -12.21 41.16 -37.91
C ASN A 382 -11.01 40.22 -38.10
N ALA A 383 -10.14 40.49 -39.07
CA ALA A 383 -8.93 39.69 -39.29
C ALA A 383 -7.90 39.90 -38.17
N THR A 384 -8.10 39.22 -37.03
CA THR A 384 -7.10 39.15 -35.96
C THR A 384 -6.01 38.17 -36.35
N PHE A 385 -4.80 38.66 -36.53
CA PHE A 385 -3.65 37.79 -36.73
C PHE A 385 -3.25 37.17 -35.39
N LEU A 386 -2.86 35.89 -35.42
CA LEU A 386 -2.08 35.30 -34.34
C LEU A 386 -0.65 35.81 -34.51
N THR A 387 -0.19 36.66 -33.59
CA THR A 387 1.21 37.07 -33.51
C THR A 387 1.93 36.16 -32.53
N ILE A 388 3.17 35.79 -32.86
CA ILE A 388 4.10 35.14 -31.95
C ILE A 388 5.06 36.23 -31.48
N GLU A 389 5.12 36.46 -30.17
CA GLU A 389 6.08 37.40 -29.56
C GLU A 389 7.49 36.81 -29.54
N THR A 390 8.49 37.63 -29.18
CA THR A 390 9.88 37.18 -29.02
C THR A 390 10.08 36.16 -27.91
N ASP A 391 9.16 36.09 -26.94
CA ASP A 391 9.11 35.07 -25.88
C ASP A 391 8.33 33.80 -26.27
N GLY A 392 7.85 33.70 -27.52
CA GLY A 392 7.05 32.57 -28.02
C GLY A 392 5.55 32.64 -27.70
N THR A 393 5.09 33.63 -26.93
CA THR A 393 3.68 33.78 -26.58
C THR A 393 2.83 34.04 -27.82
N ILE A 394 1.79 33.23 -28.02
CA ILE A 394 0.81 33.42 -29.09
C ILE A 394 -0.32 34.32 -28.57
N LYS A 395 -0.51 35.49 -29.17
CA LYS A 395 -1.59 36.43 -28.80
C LYS A 395 -2.40 36.91 -30.00
N LYS A 396 -3.61 37.41 -29.72
CA LYS A 396 -4.43 38.13 -30.71
C LYS A 396 -3.94 39.56 -30.84
N THR A 397 -3.66 40.00 -32.07
CA THR A 397 -3.31 41.39 -32.38
C THR A 397 -4.35 41.99 -33.34
N ASN A 398 -4.84 43.18 -33.02
CA ASN A 398 -5.69 43.97 -33.91
C ASN A 398 -4.82 44.76 -34.91
N PRO A 399 -5.30 45.03 -36.14
CA PRO A 399 -4.62 45.93 -37.05
C PRO A 399 -4.46 47.34 -36.43
N ALA A 400 -3.40 48.04 -36.82
CA ALA A 400 -3.04 49.35 -36.27
C ALA A 400 -4.20 50.36 -36.38
N ALA A 401 -4.66 50.88 -35.24
CA ALA A 401 -5.83 51.74 -35.19
C ALA A 401 -5.52 53.13 -35.77
N SER A 402 -6.18 53.47 -36.88
CA SER A 402 -5.92 54.71 -37.65
C SER A 402 -7.11 55.69 -37.65
N ASP A 403 -8.10 55.48 -36.78
CA ASP A 403 -9.31 56.32 -36.64
C ASP A 403 -8.95 57.78 -36.30
N MET A 404 -9.62 58.73 -36.94
CA MET A 404 -9.38 60.17 -36.76
C MET A 404 -9.55 60.62 -35.30
N ARG A 405 -10.45 59.99 -34.53
CA ARG A 405 -10.71 60.30 -33.11
C ARG A 405 -9.55 59.91 -32.19
N LEU A 406 -8.61 59.10 -32.67
CA LEU A 406 -7.41 58.68 -31.94
C LEU A 406 -6.20 59.58 -32.25
N LYS A 407 -6.36 60.62 -33.07
CA LYS A 407 -5.29 61.50 -33.54
C LYS A 407 -5.57 62.95 -33.18
N GLN A 408 -4.54 63.66 -32.76
CA GLN A 408 -4.56 65.10 -32.46
C GLN A 408 -3.42 65.80 -33.21
N ASN A 409 -3.49 67.13 -33.34
CA ASN A 409 -2.48 67.95 -34.05
C ASN A 409 -2.21 67.48 -35.50
N ILE A 410 -3.26 67.07 -36.22
CA ILE A 410 -3.16 66.59 -37.60
C ILE A 410 -2.79 67.77 -38.51
N ALA A 411 -1.60 67.71 -39.11
CA ALA A 411 -1.07 68.70 -40.05
C ALA A 411 -0.58 68.04 -41.35
N PRO A 412 -0.50 68.78 -42.48
CA PRO A 412 0.15 68.30 -43.69
C PRO A 412 1.64 67.97 -43.45
N LEU A 413 2.18 67.00 -44.19
CA LEU A 413 3.60 66.68 -44.14
C LEU A 413 4.43 67.83 -44.76
N ASP A 414 5.44 68.28 -44.03
CA ASP A 414 6.31 69.39 -44.42
C ASP A 414 7.40 68.96 -45.41
N ASN A 415 7.43 69.61 -46.57
CA ASN A 415 8.38 69.44 -47.68
C ASN A 415 8.76 67.97 -48.00
N PRO A 416 7.78 67.06 -48.22
CA PRO A 416 8.02 65.62 -48.31
C PRO A 416 8.91 65.22 -49.49
N ILE A 417 8.81 65.93 -50.63
CA ILE A 417 9.66 65.63 -51.80
C ILE A 417 11.12 66.00 -51.55
N GLU A 418 11.41 67.13 -50.93
CA GLU A 418 12.78 67.57 -50.64
C GLU A 418 13.45 66.66 -49.61
N LYS A 419 12.70 66.28 -48.56
CA LYS A 419 13.17 65.35 -47.53
C LYS A 419 13.40 63.95 -48.08
N ILE A 420 12.51 63.41 -48.91
CA ILE A 420 12.74 62.12 -49.60
C ILE A 420 13.95 62.20 -50.54
N MET A 421 14.16 63.31 -51.24
CA MET A 421 15.36 63.51 -52.09
C MET A 421 16.67 63.63 -51.28
N ALA A 422 16.60 64.00 -50.00
CA ALA A 422 17.74 64.00 -49.09
C ALA A 422 18.08 62.62 -48.48
N MET A 423 17.20 61.62 -48.68
CA MET A 423 17.40 60.25 -48.22
C MET A 423 17.97 59.36 -49.32
N GLN A 424 18.88 58.45 -48.97
CA GLN A 424 19.48 57.51 -49.91
C GLN A 424 19.00 56.07 -49.68
N GLY A 425 18.29 55.52 -50.66
CA GLY A 425 18.05 54.07 -50.73
C GLY A 425 19.37 53.35 -51.05
N VAL A 426 19.71 52.33 -50.26
CA VAL A 426 20.95 51.55 -50.39
C VAL A 426 20.66 50.07 -50.60
N SER A 427 21.54 49.40 -51.33
CA SER A 427 21.63 47.93 -51.35
C SER A 427 22.72 47.50 -50.39
N TYR A 428 22.45 46.51 -49.55
CA TYR A 428 23.37 46.04 -48.51
C TYR A 428 23.20 44.55 -48.22
N GLU A 429 24.16 43.99 -47.50
CA GLU A 429 24.18 42.59 -47.03
C GLU A 429 24.38 42.64 -45.50
N PHE A 430 23.69 41.78 -44.74
CA PHE A 430 23.90 41.72 -43.29
C PHE A 430 25.17 40.92 -42.98
N LYS A 431 25.97 41.37 -42.00
CA LYS A 431 27.22 40.68 -41.61
C LYS A 431 27.03 39.21 -41.22
N GLU A 432 25.87 38.86 -40.68
CA GLU A 432 25.49 37.50 -40.29
C GLU A 432 24.94 36.66 -41.45
N ASN A 433 24.56 37.29 -42.57
CA ASN A 433 23.97 36.65 -43.75
C ASN A 433 24.47 37.36 -45.03
N PRO A 434 25.76 37.21 -45.39
CA PRO A 434 26.38 37.95 -46.49
C PRO A 434 25.77 37.62 -47.86
N ASP A 435 25.30 36.38 -48.06
CA ASP A 435 24.77 35.93 -49.36
C ASP A 435 23.37 36.48 -49.68
N GLN A 436 22.77 37.31 -48.81
CA GLN A 436 21.43 37.89 -49.00
C GLN A 436 21.50 39.41 -49.21
N LYS A 437 21.58 39.83 -50.47
CA LYS A 437 21.37 41.24 -50.85
C LYS A 437 19.96 41.69 -50.51
N ARG A 438 19.87 42.81 -49.79
CA ARG A 438 18.63 43.50 -49.42
C ARG A 438 18.73 44.97 -49.80
N MET A 439 17.57 45.61 -49.96
CA MET A 439 17.45 47.04 -50.19
C MET A 439 16.76 47.69 -48.99
N GLY A 440 17.16 48.91 -48.64
CA GLY A 440 16.60 49.64 -47.50
C GLY A 440 17.31 50.98 -47.28
N PHE A 441 17.32 51.45 -46.05
CA PHE A 441 17.99 52.69 -45.64
C PHE A 441 18.97 52.44 -44.48
N ILE A 442 19.99 53.29 -44.38
CA ILE A 442 20.83 53.40 -43.18
C ILE A 442 20.08 54.23 -42.13
N ALA A 443 19.76 53.65 -40.97
CA ALA A 443 18.91 54.29 -39.96
C ALA A 443 19.45 55.67 -39.50
N GLN A 444 20.78 55.79 -39.35
CA GLN A 444 21.47 57.03 -38.96
C GLN A 444 21.42 58.13 -40.04
N GLU A 445 21.04 57.80 -41.27
CA GLU A 445 20.82 58.77 -42.35
C GLU A 445 19.36 59.21 -42.40
N VAL A 446 18.42 58.26 -42.26
CA VAL A 446 16.99 58.56 -42.11
C VAL A 446 16.74 59.50 -40.93
N GLU A 447 17.39 59.23 -39.79
CA GLU A 447 17.23 59.99 -38.54
C GLU A 447 17.50 61.50 -38.68
N LYS A 448 18.39 61.90 -39.61
CA LYS A 448 18.73 63.30 -39.86
C LYS A 448 17.60 64.07 -40.57
N VAL A 449 16.67 63.36 -41.18
CA VAL A 449 15.62 63.90 -42.05
C VAL A 449 14.23 63.66 -41.44
N TYR A 450 14.00 62.44 -40.95
CA TYR A 450 12.81 61.97 -40.25
C TYR A 450 13.22 61.22 -38.98
N PRO A 451 13.62 61.90 -37.90
CA PRO A 451 13.93 61.27 -36.62
C PRO A 451 12.74 60.46 -36.09
N GLU A 452 11.50 60.87 -36.37
CA GLU A 452 10.29 60.15 -36.00
C GLU A 452 10.16 58.77 -36.68
N ALA A 453 10.78 58.56 -37.84
CA ALA A 453 10.77 57.28 -38.55
C ALA A 453 11.88 56.32 -38.09
N VAL A 454 12.66 56.70 -37.07
CA VAL A 454 13.77 55.90 -36.53
C VAL A 454 13.50 55.53 -35.07
N LEU A 455 13.81 54.30 -34.71
CA LEU A 455 13.72 53.77 -33.36
C LEU A 455 15.10 53.34 -32.86
N GLU A 456 15.34 53.58 -31.57
CA GLU A 456 16.42 52.93 -30.83
C GLU A 456 15.88 51.61 -30.25
N LEU A 457 16.62 50.53 -30.47
CA LEU A 457 16.33 49.19 -29.99
C LEU A 457 17.04 48.96 -28.65
N ASP A 458 16.54 48.05 -27.82
CA ASP A 458 17.11 47.72 -26.50
C ASP A 458 18.60 47.30 -26.55
N SER A 459 19.08 46.88 -27.72
CA SER A 459 20.49 46.56 -27.98
C SER A 459 21.38 47.78 -28.31
N GLY A 460 20.87 49.01 -28.20
CA GLY A 460 21.55 50.25 -28.61
C GLY A 460 21.74 50.40 -30.13
N MET A 461 21.02 49.61 -30.94
CA MET A 461 21.05 49.68 -32.40
C MET A 461 19.83 50.48 -32.91
N LYS A 462 19.94 51.09 -34.09
CA LYS A 462 18.83 51.87 -34.68
C LYS A 462 18.13 51.12 -35.80
N GLY A 463 16.79 51.12 -35.76
CA GLY A 463 15.91 50.54 -36.78
C GLY A 463 15.05 51.62 -37.45
N VAL A 464 14.58 51.36 -38.68
CA VAL A 464 13.71 52.27 -39.44
C VAL A 464 12.28 51.73 -39.47
N ARG A 465 11.30 52.55 -39.12
CA ARG A 465 9.87 52.26 -39.33
C ARG A 465 9.49 52.61 -40.77
N TYR A 466 9.65 51.63 -41.66
CA TYR A 466 9.32 51.77 -43.08
C TYR A 466 7.85 52.18 -43.30
N ASP A 467 6.93 51.74 -42.44
CA ASP A 467 5.50 52.09 -42.53
C ASP A 467 5.23 53.60 -42.36
N ASP A 468 6.01 54.29 -41.52
CA ASP A 468 5.90 55.74 -41.31
C ASP A 468 6.35 56.55 -42.55
N LEU A 469 7.19 55.95 -43.39
CA LEU A 469 7.65 56.56 -44.64
C LEU A 469 6.62 56.41 -45.78
N ILE A 470 5.62 55.52 -45.66
CA ILE A 470 4.62 55.30 -46.72
C ILE A 470 3.77 56.58 -46.96
N PRO A 471 3.22 57.28 -45.95
CA PRO A 471 2.55 58.56 -46.14
C PRO A 471 3.47 59.65 -46.72
N VAL A 472 4.75 59.67 -46.35
CA VAL A 472 5.73 60.62 -46.86
C VAL A 472 5.96 60.41 -48.35
N LEU A 473 6.20 59.16 -48.78
CA LEU A 473 6.35 58.78 -50.18
C LEU A 473 5.11 59.14 -51.01
N LEU A 474 3.91 58.93 -50.45
CA LEU A 474 2.65 59.32 -51.11
C LEU A 474 2.57 60.83 -51.37
N GLU A 475 2.87 61.67 -50.39
CA GLU A 475 2.84 63.13 -50.57
C GLU A 475 4.01 63.65 -51.44
N ALA A 476 5.18 62.99 -51.41
CA ALA A 476 6.27 63.27 -52.33
C ALA A 476 5.88 62.98 -53.79
N ILE A 477 5.23 61.84 -54.07
CA ILE A 477 4.72 61.48 -55.41
C ILE A 477 3.65 62.48 -55.87
N LYS A 478 2.71 62.88 -55.00
CA LYS A 478 1.72 63.92 -55.31
C LYS A 478 2.37 65.27 -55.63
N SER A 479 3.44 65.63 -54.92
CA SER A 479 4.21 66.86 -55.19
C SER A 479 4.91 66.79 -56.55
N GLN A 480 5.54 65.66 -56.87
CA GLN A 480 6.17 65.41 -58.16
C GLN A 480 5.16 65.48 -59.32
N GLN A 481 3.98 64.86 -59.16
CA GLN A 481 2.92 64.88 -60.15
C GLN A 481 2.45 66.32 -60.48
N LYS A 482 2.30 67.18 -59.46
CA LYS A 482 1.98 68.61 -59.67
C LYS A 482 3.08 69.35 -60.45
N GLN A 483 4.36 69.00 -60.24
CA GLN A 483 5.46 69.59 -61.01
C GLN A 483 5.41 69.15 -62.49
N ILE A 484 5.07 67.89 -62.76
CA ILE A 484 4.89 67.35 -64.12
C ILE A 484 3.74 68.08 -64.82
N GLU A 485 2.57 68.18 -64.20
CA GLU A 485 1.40 68.90 -64.75
C GLU A 485 1.71 70.38 -65.05
N ALA A 486 2.44 71.05 -64.15
CA ALA A 486 2.88 72.43 -64.36
C ALA A 486 3.90 72.57 -65.51
N LEU A 487 4.74 71.56 -65.75
CA LEU A 487 5.66 71.51 -66.90
C LEU A 487 4.90 71.25 -68.21
N GLU A 488 3.93 70.33 -68.23
CA GLU A 488 3.07 70.05 -69.38
C GLU A 488 2.22 71.26 -69.79
N GLN A 489 1.68 72.00 -68.82
CA GLN A 489 0.96 73.26 -69.07
C GLN A 489 1.88 74.30 -69.72
N LYS A 490 3.10 74.49 -69.20
CA LYS A 490 4.10 75.38 -69.83
C LYS A 490 4.48 74.94 -71.23
N LEU A 491 4.63 73.63 -71.46
CA LEU A 491 4.92 73.06 -72.78
C LEU A 491 3.77 73.35 -73.77
N THR A 492 2.53 73.26 -73.29
CA THR A 492 1.32 73.54 -74.07
C THR A 492 1.20 75.04 -74.40
N GLU A 493 1.49 75.92 -73.45
CA GLU A 493 1.54 77.38 -73.65
C GLU A 493 2.61 77.77 -74.68
N ILE A 494 3.83 77.20 -74.56
CA ILE A 494 4.94 77.41 -75.52
C ILE A 494 4.56 76.90 -76.92
N ASN A 495 3.99 75.71 -77.03
CA ASN A 495 3.52 75.16 -78.30
C ASN A 495 2.35 75.95 -78.92
N ARG A 496 1.56 76.67 -78.10
CA ARG A 496 0.53 77.60 -78.57
C ARG A 496 1.11 78.92 -79.07
N LEU A 497 2.17 79.42 -78.43
CA LEU A 497 2.91 80.61 -78.86
C LEU A 497 3.70 80.38 -80.15
N LEU A 498 4.23 79.17 -80.38
CA LEU A 498 4.94 78.77 -81.61
C LEU A 498 4.03 78.46 -82.82
N LYS A 499 2.70 78.51 -82.65
CA LYS A 499 1.70 78.27 -83.71
C LYS A 499 0.96 79.56 -84.16
N ARG A 500 1.48 80.72 -83.78
CA ARG A 500 1.09 82.05 -84.28
C ARG A 500 2.28 82.68 -84.99
#